data_AF-A0A524QW79-F1
#
_entry.id   AF-A0A524QW79-F1
#
_cell.length_a   1.000
_cell.length_b   1.000
_cell.length_c   1.000
_cell.angle_alpha   90.00
_cell.angle_beta   90.00
_cell.angle_gamma   90.00
#
_symmetry.space_group_name_H-M   'P 1'
#
loop_
_entity.id
_entity.type
_entity.pdbx_description
1 polymer ?
#
loop_
_entity_poly.entity_id
_entity_poly.type
_entity_poly.pdbx_seq_one_letter_code
_entity_poly.pdbx_strand_id
1 'polypeptide(L)'
;MKRREFIAAGAASLTLPGWAGVQLVPSFLVPMDDSQADHLRAYGVTFRALKRGERSEWLLNYRDGSFLLPASAATAKDLTLSGVYAEPVDDAEIAAIHAEIQETNADAVPLEKAPEVAVYAPPNVAPWDDAVTMALGYAGVGYDKLWDPEVVGAGLNAY
;
A
#
# COMPACT_ATOMS: atom_id res chain seq x y z
N MET A 1 9.27 7.70 -79.01
CA MET A 1 10.21 7.18 -77.99
C MET A 1 10.05 8.04 -76.73
N LYS A 2 9.16 7.67 -75.80
CA LYS A 2 9.40 6.90 -74.54
C LYS A 2 10.20 7.68 -73.47
N ARG A 3 9.55 7.86 -72.30
CA ARG A 3 10.05 8.03 -70.91
C ARG A 3 10.30 9.50 -70.49
N ARG A 4 9.82 10.02 -69.35
CA ARG A 4 9.21 9.46 -68.12
C ARG A 4 8.61 10.60 -67.26
N GLU A 5 7.41 10.38 -66.74
CA GLU A 5 6.83 11.09 -65.58
C GLU A 5 7.57 10.72 -64.29
N PHE A 6 7.62 11.61 -63.29
CA PHE A 6 7.90 11.41 -61.84
C PHE A 6 8.13 12.81 -61.22
N ILE A 7 7.58 13.31 -60.10
CA ILE A 7 6.68 12.85 -59.03
C ILE A 7 5.99 14.11 -58.46
N ALA A 8 4.68 14.03 -58.30
CA ALA A 8 3.95 14.78 -57.27
C ALA A 8 3.94 13.92 -55.99
N ALA A 9 4.41 14.46 -54.87
CA ALA A 9 4.20 13.95 -53.51
C ALA A 9 4.73 15.04 -52.58
N GLY A 10 3.93 15.71 -51.75
CA GLY A 10 2.97 15.16 -50.81
C GLY A 10 3.37 15.77 -49.47
N ALA A 11 2.75 16.90 -49.11
CA ALA A 11 2.98 17.55 -47.83
C ALA A 11 2.45 16.65 -46.73
N ALA A 12 3.33 15.84 -46.13
CA ALA A 12 3.02 15.05 -44.96
C ALA A 12 3.02 15.96 -43.74
N SER A 13 1.83 16.39 -43.34
CA SER A 13 1.58 17.03 -42.06
C SER A 13 2.00 16.06 -40.94
N LEU A 14 3.10 16.36 -40.26
CA LEU A 14 3.47 15.71 -39.01
C LEU A 14 2.42 16.07 -37.96
N THR A 15 1.42 15.21 -37.78
CA THR A 15 0.60 15.21 -36.58
C THR A 15 1.49 14.79 -35.42
N LEU A 16 1.86 15.76 -34.58
CA LEU A 16 2.46 15.50 -33.28
C LEU A 16 1.56 14.50 -32.53
N PRO A 17 2.10 13.42 -31.94
CA PRO A 17 1.30 12.52 -31.13
C PRO A 17 0.72 13.34 -29.98
N GLY A 18 -0.61 13.35 -29.91
CA GLY A 18 -1.38 14.01 -28.86
C GLY A 18 -0.86 13.60 -27.49
N TRP A 19 -0.84 14.58 -26.61
CA TRP A 19 -0.38 14.53 -25.24
C TRP A 19 -0.74 13.22 -24.54
N ALA A 20 0.27 12.62 -23.91
CA ALA A 20 0.09 11.56 -22.94
C ALA A 20 -1.09 11.94 -22.03
N GLY A 21 -2.11 11.08 -21.99
CA GLY A 21 -3.17 11.22 -21.02
C GLY A 21 -2.53 11.39 -19.65
N VAL A 22 -3.01 12.35 -18.87
CA VAL A 22 -2.74 12.39 -17.44
C VAL A 22 -3.11 11.01 -16.93
N GLN A 23 -2.10 10.24 -16.54
CA GLN A 23 -2.34 8.96 -15.90
C GLN A 23 -2.81 9.35 -14.49
N LEU A 24 -4.13 9.43 -14.31
CA LEU A 24 -4.75 9.39 -12.98
C LEU A 24 -4.16 8.15 -12.34
N VAL A 25 -3.24 8.31 -11.40
CA VAL A 25 -2.64 7.17 -10.74
C VAL A 25 -3.73 6.69 -9.79
N PRO A 26 -4.40 5.56 -10.05
CA PRO A 26 -5.40 5.08 -9.11
C PRO A 26 -4.74 4.86 -7.75
N SER A 27 -5.50 4.91 -6.67
CA SER A 27 -5.07 4.31 -5.42
C SER A 27 -5.66 2.91 -5.33
N PHE A 28 -5.09 2.07 -4.48
CA PHE A 28 -5.69 0.79 -4.12
C PHE A 28 -6.38 0.98 -2.78
N LEU A 29 -7.71 0.87 -2.78
CA LEU A 29 -8.48 0.70 -1.56
C LEU A 29 -8.38 -0.76 -1.15
N VAL A 30 -7.77 -1.02 0.01
CA VAL A 30 -7.69 -2.34 0.62
C VAL A 30 -8.77 -2.39 1.70
N PRO A 31 -9.92 -3.03 1.43
CA PRO A 31 -10.97 -3.12 2.42
C PRO A 31 -10.56 -4.05 3.57
N MET A 32 -11.11 -3.77 4.75
CA MET A 32 -10.90 -4.56 5.96
C MET A 32 -12.21 -5.14 6.51
N ASP A 33 -13.31 -4.97 5.79
CA ASP A 33 -14.59 -5.64 6.06
C ASP A 33 -14.58 -7.12 5.61
N ASP A 34 -15.75 -7.77 5.62
CA ASP A 34 -15.93 -9.17 5.22
C ASP A 34 -15.51 -9.51 3.78
N SER A 35 -15.26 -8.52 2.92
CA SER A 35 -14.71 -8.76 1.58
C SER A 35 -13.23 -9.19 1.60
N GLN A 36 -12.52 -8.93 2.69
CA GLN A 36 -11.11 -9.27 2.83
C GLN A 36 -10.94 -10.70 3.37
N ALA A 37 -10.29 -11.56 2.59
CA ALA A 37 -10.02 -12.93 2.99
C ALA A 37 -8.88 -13.06 4.01
N ASP A 38 -7.94 -12.12 4.02
CA ASP A 38 -6.78 -12.15 4.90
C ASP A 38 -6.34 -10.75 5.35
N HIS A 39 -6.90 -10.31 6.48
CA HIS A 39 -6.60 -9.02 7.08
C HIS A 39 -5.14 -8.89 7.55
N LEU A 40 -4.53 -9.97 8.04
CA LEU A 40 -3.13 -9.93 8.51
C LEU A 40 -2.18 -9.64 7.35
N ARG A 41 -2.41 -10.27 6.19
CA ARG A 41 -1.64 -9.97 4.99
C ARG A 41 -1.89 -8.57 4.46
N ALA A 42 -3.10 -8.03 4.61
CA ALA A 42 -3.40 -6.63 4.24
C ALA A 42 -2.56 -5.64 5.06
N TYR A 43 -2.44 -5.85 6.39
CA TYR A 43 -1.50 -5.09 7.22
C TYR A 43 -0.05 -5.24 6.74
N GLY A 44 0.35 -6.47 6.39
CA GLY A 44 1.67 -6.75 5.83
C GLY A 44 2.00 -5.98 4.57
N VAL A 45 1.05 -5.91 3.61
CA VAL A 45 1.21 -5.13 2.37
C VAL A 45 1.36 -3.64 2.69
N THR A 46 0.49 -3.11 3.55
CA THR A 46 0.54 -1.70 3.99
C THR A 46 1.87 -1.37 4.65
N PHE A 47 2.35 -2.23 5.56
CA PHE A 47 3.67 -2.08 6.20
C PHE A 47 4.81 -2.03 5.18
N ARG A 48 4.78 -2.89 4.15
CA ARG A 48 5.80 -2.89 3.10
C ARG A 48 5.75 -1.64 2.22
N ALA A 49 4.57 -1.09 1.93
CA ALA A 49 4.43 0.20 1.26
C ALA A 49 5.10 1.31 2.09
N LEU A 50 4.77 1.41 3.38
CA LEU A 50 5.38 2.38 4.29
C LEU A 50 6.90 2.20 4.42
N LYS A 51 7.40 0.96 4.41
CA LYS A 51 8.85 0.68 4.43
C LYS A 51 9.57 1.19 3.17
N ARG A 52 8.87 1.28 2.03
CA ARG A 52 9.39 1.89 0.79
C ARG A 52 9.31 3.42 0.80
N GLY A 53 8.76 4.03 1.87
CA GLY A 53 8.52 5.47 1.94
C GLY A 53 7.31 5.93 1.12
N GLU A 54 6.45 4.99 0.71
CA GLU A 54 5.19 5.30 0.07
C GLU A 54 4.21 5.82 1.13
N ARG A 55 3.54 6.94 0.85
CA ARG A 55 2.49 7.46 1.73
C ARG A 55 1.21 6.66 1.54
N SER A 56 0.52 6.38 2.63
CA SER A 56 -0.76 5.68 2.63
C SER A 56 -1.71 6.34 3.63
N GLU A 57 -2.99 6.00 3.59
CA GLU A 57 -3.96 6.47 4.57
C GLU A 57 -4.63 5.28 5.25
N TRP A 58 -4.87 5.42 6.56
CA TRP A 58 -5.71 4.50 7.31
C TRP A 58 -7.07 5.15 7.56
N LEU A 59 -8.11 4.55 6.98
CA LEU A 59 -9.47 5.04 7.04
C LEU A 59 -10.18 4.38 8.25
N LEU A 60 -10.00 4.98 9.43
CA LEU A 60 -10.58 4.51 10.68
C LEU A 60 -12.11 4.46 10.61
N ASN A 61 -12.69 3.32 11.01
CA ASN A 61 -14.13 3.04 10.98
C ASN A 61 -14.80 3.14 9.60
N TYR A 62 -14.03 3.33 8.52
CA TYR A 62 -14.51 3.19 7.15
C TYR A 62 -14.20 1.76 6.68
N ARG A 63 -15.25 0.97 6.40
CA ARG A 63 -15.16 -0.45 6.01
C ARG A 63 -14.18 -1.22 6.91
N ASP A 64 -14.43 -1.17 8.23
CA ASP A 64 -13.66 -1.80 9.31
C ASP A 64 -12.17 -1.41 9.40
N GLY A 65 -11.81 -0.21 8.94
CA GLY A 65 -10.44 0.30 9.07
C GLY A 65 -9.61 0.09 7.81
N SER A 66 -10.16 0.42 6.65
CA SER A 66 -9.54 0.20 5.34
C SER A 66 -8.26 1.00 5.13
N PHE A 67 -7.42 0.54 4.18
CA PHE A 67 -6.20 1.27 3.80
C PHE A 67 -6.30 1.82 2.38
N LEU A 68 -5.87 3.05 2.20
CA LEU A 68 -5.64 3.62 0.88
C LEU A 68 -4.14 3.57 0.58
N LEU A 69 -3.76 2.75 -0.40
CA LEU A 69 -2.37 2.56 -0.81
C LEU A 69 -2.12 3.19 -2.18
N PRO A 70 -0.91 3.71 -2.46
CA PRO A 70 -0.62 4.25 -3.78
C PRO A 70 -0.52 3.12 -4.82
N ALA A 71 -1.00 3.34 -6.05
CA ALA A 71 -0.83 2.36 -7.12
C ALA A 71 0.58 2.38 -7.74
N SER A 72 1.57 2.04 -6.92
CA SER A 72 2.90 1.68 -7.41
C SER A 72 2.89 0.25 -7.97
N ALA A 73 3.77 -0.02 -8.94
CA ALA A 73 3.95 -1.39 -9.45
C ALA A 73 4.40 -2.37 -8.34
N ALA A 74 5.08 -1.86 -7.31
CA ALA A 74 5.49 -2.64 -6.15
C ALA A 74 4.26 -3.01 -5.29
N THR A 75 3.36 -2.08 -5.02
CA THR A 75 2.12 -2.32 -4.26
C THR A 75 1.20 -3.30 -4.99
N ALA A 76 1.00 -3.12 -6.29
CA ALA A 76 0.18 -4.04 -7.08
C ALA A 76 0.73 -5.48 -7.04
N LYS A 77 2.06 -5.63 -7.12
CA LYS A 77 2.74 -6.92 -7.01
C LYS A 77 2.58 -7.51 -5.60
N ASP A 78 2.76 -6.70 -4.55
CA ASP A 78 2.64 -7.14 -3.17
C ASP A 78 1.21 -7.64 -2.86
N LEU A 79 0.19 -6.91 -3.31
CA LEU A 79 -1.23 -7.31 -3.20
C LEU A 79 -1.46 -8.66 -3.87
N THR A 80 -1.02 -8.80 -5.12
CA THR A 80 -1.18 -10.02 -5.91
C THR A 80 -0.47 -11.22 -5.27
N LEU A 81 0.79 -11.06 -4.86
CA LEU A 81 1.57 -12.15 -4.26
C LEU A 81 1.06 -12.54 -2.87
N SER A 82 0.48 -11.58 -2.13
CA SER A 82 -0.07 -11.83 -0.81
C SER A 82 -1.48 -12.41 -0.87
N GLY A 83 -2.17 -12.32 -2.02
CA GLY A 83 -3.57 -12.72 -2.16
C GLY A 83 -4.53 -11.77 -1.43
N VAL A 84 -4.13 -10.50 -1.27
CA VAL A 84 -4.93 -9.48 -0.59
C VAL A 84 -5.86 -8.83 -1.61
N TYR A 85 -7.14 -8.76 -1.27
CA TYR A 85 -8.12 -8.08 -2.11
C TYR A 85 -7.92 -6.57 -2.06
N ALA A 86 -7.97 -5.92 -3.21
CA ALA A 86 -7.90 -4.47 -3.34
C ALA A 86 -8.73 -3.99 -4.54
N GLU A 87 -9.36 -2.85 -4.36
CA GLU A 87 -10.17 -2.17 -5.35
C GLU A 87 -9.35 -0.99 -5.92
N PRO A 88 -9.11 -0.91 -7.24
CA PRO A 88 -8.54 0.29 -7.82
C PRO A 88 -9.58 1.42 -7.73
N VAL A 89 -9.21 2.53 -7.12
CA VAL A 89 -10.06 3.72 -6.97
C VAL A 89 -9.43 4.93 -7.64
N ASP A 90 -10.25 5.76 -8.28
CA ASP A 90 -9.82 7.02 -8.87
C ASP A 90 -9.96 8.21 -7.90
N ASP A 91 -9.50 9.39 -8.32
CA ASP A 91 -9.53 10.60 -7.50
C ASP A 91 -10.96 11.03 -7.12
N ALA A 92 -11.97 10.72 -7.95
CA ALA A 92 -13.36 11.07 -7.67
C ALA A 92 -13.95 10.14 -6.60
N GLU A 93 -13.62 8.85 -6.66
CA GLU A 93 -13.98 7.88 -5.64
C GLU A 93 -13.29 8.18 -4.31
N ILE A 94 -12.01 8.53 -4.32
CA ILE A 94 -11.28 8.95 -3.10
C ILE A 94 -11.95 10.18 -2.48
N ALA A 95 -12.29 11.19 -3.28
CA ALA A 95 -12.99 12.38 -2.78
C ALA A 95 -14.36 12.05 -2.18
N ALA A 96 -15.09 11.09 -2.75
CA ALA A 96 -16.36 10.61 -2.20
C ALA A 96 -16.18 9.88 -0.87
N ILE A 97 -15.15 9.01 -0.76
CA ILE A 97 -14.79 8.33 0.48
C ILE A 97 -14.45 9.35 1.57
N HIS A 98 -13.62 10.34 1.26
CA HIS A 98 -13.27 11.40 2.22
C HIS A 98 -14.49 12.22 2.64
N ALA A 99 -15.42 12.51 1.74
CA ALA A 99 -16.67 13.19 2.08
C ALA A 99 -17.53 12.36 3.05
N GLU A 100 -17.67 11.05 2.81
CA GLU A 100 -18.39 10.14 3.71
C GLU A 100 -17.74 10.06 5.09
N ILE A 101 -16.40 10.03 5.14
CA ILE A 101 -15.65 10.04 6.41
C ILE A 101 -15.98 11.29 7.24
N GLN A 102 -16.09 12.46 6.61
CA GLN A 102 -16.42 13.71 7.31
C GLN A 102 -17.85 13.75 7.86
N GLU A 103 -18.78 12.98 7.28
CA GLU A 103 -20.19 12.94 7.70
C GLU A 103 -20.47 11.85 8.74
N THR A 104 -19.52 10.96 8.99
CA THR A 104 -19.65 9.79 9.87
C THR A 104 -18.68 9.87 11.06
N ASN A 105 -18.72 8.89 11.97
CA ASN A 105 -17.75 8.77 13.06
C ASN A 105 -16.48 8.03 12.61
N ALA A 106 -15.98 8.39 11.44
CA ALA A 106 -14.78 7.85 10.80
C ALA A 106 -13.67 8.92 10.76
N ASP A 107 -12.44 8.49 10.49
CA ASP A 107 -11.30 9.40 10.37
C ASP A 107 -10.29 8.89 9.34
N ALA A 108 -9.54 9.79 8.70
CA ALA A 108 -8.52 9.47 7.73
C ALA A 108 -7.14 9.85 8.30
N VAL A 109 -6.39 8.84 8.73
CA VAL A 109 -5.08 9.03 9.36
C VAL A 109 -3.97 8.83 8.33
N PRO A 110 -3.18 9.88 8.01
CA PRO A 110 -2.07 9.74 7.09
C PRO A 110 -0.94 8.90 7.71
N LEU A 111 -0.41 7.96 6.93
CA LEU A 111 0.70 7.09 7.29
C LEU A 111 1.91 7.42 6.41
N GLU A 112 2.99 7.92 7.03
CA GLU A 112 4.20 8.33 6.32
C GLU A 112 5.44 7.47 6.61
N LYS A 113 5.49 6.82 7.78
CA LYS A 113 6.63 6.00 8.21
C LYS A 113 6.14 4.66 8.73
N ALA A 114 6.81 3.58 8.32
CA ALA A 114 6.57 2.28 8.92
C ALA A 114 6.99 2.28 10.39
N PRO A 115 6.14 1.75 11.30
CA PRO A 115 6.50 1.66 12.72
C PRO A 115 7.67 0.69 12.90
N GLU A 116 8.46 0.94 13.94
CA GLU A 116 9.46 -0.02 14.42
C GLU A 116 8.80 -0.78 15.58
N VAL A 117 8.85 -2.12 15.52
CA VAL A 117 8.08 -2.98 16.42
C VAL A 117 9.05 -3.80 17.26
N ALA A 118 8.89 -3.76 18.57
CA ALA A 118 9.60 -4.64 19.49
C ALA A 118 8.59 -5.45 20.30
N VAL A 119 8.81 -6.76 20.37
CA VAL A 119 8.00 -7.71 21.14
C VAL A 119 8.75 -8.11 22.39
N TYR A 120 8.12 -7.90 23.54
CA TYR A 120 8.67 -8.36 24.81
C TYR A 120 8.48 -9.88 24.95
N ALA A 121 9.58 -10.64 24.90
CA ALA A 121 9.53 -12.09 24.88
C ALA A 121 10.75 -12.72 25.61
N PRO A 122 10.55 -13.73 26.47
CA PRO A 122 11.66 -14.45 27.09
C PRO A 122 12.48 -15.23 26.05
N PRO A 123 13.81 -15.40 26.27
CA PRO A 123 14.70 -16.02 25.29
C PRO A 123 14.42 -17.50 25.01
N ASN A 124 13.73 -18.18 25.94
CA ASN A 124 13.50 -19.64 25.88
C ASN A 124 12.07 -20.00 25.42
N VAL A 125 11.30 -19.06 24.88
CA VAL A 125 9.93 -19.33 24.39
C VAL A 125 9.97 -19.95 23.00
N ALA A 126 9.21 -21.03 22.82
CA ALA A 126 9.07 -21.67 21.53
C ALA A 126 8.30 -20.76 20.55
N PRO A 127 8.67 -20.67 19.27
CA PRO A 127 8.03 -19.75 18.32
C PRO A 127 6.50 -19.91 18.16
N TRP A 128 5.97 -21.10 18.40
CA TRP A 128 4.53 -21.38 18.30
C TRP A 128 3.74 -21.03 19.57
N ASP A 129 4.44 -20.72 20.67
CA ASP A 129 3.84 -20.40 21.96
C ASP A 129 3.53 -18.90 22.09
N ASP A 130 3.98 -18.08 21.13
CA ASP A 130 3.74 -16.64 21.08
C ASP A 130 2.94 -16.25 19.82
N ALA A 131 1.63 -16.07 20.02
CA ALA A 131 0.70 -15.69 18.97
C ALA A 131 1.05 -14.35 18.29
N VAL A 132 1.65 -13.40 19.01
CA VAL A 132 2.00 -12.08 18.46
C VAL A 132 3.13 -12.24 17.44
N THR A 133 4.19 -12.94 17.81
CA THR A 133 5.32 -13.18 16.90
C THR A 133 4.93 -14.01 15.67
N MET A 134 4.01 -14.97 15.85
CA MET A 134 3.44 -15.72 14.73
C MET A 134 2.61 -14.83 13.81
N ALA A 135 1.74 -13.97 14.33
CA ALA A 135 0.90 -13.08 13.54
C ALA A 135 1.75 -12.07 12.74
N LEU A 136 2.75 -11.45 13.39
CA LEU A 136 3.69 -10.54 12.73
C LEU A 136 4.51 -11.25 11.65
N GLY A 137 5.00 -12.45 11.96
CA GLY A 137 5.71 -13.29 10.99
C GLY A 137 4.84 -13.66 9.79
N TYR A 138 3.58 -14.03 10.02
CA TYR A 138 2.61 -14.34 8.97
C TYR A 138 2.29 -13.14 8.07
N ALA A 139 2.12 -11.96 8.68
CA ALA A 139 1.92 -10.70 7.96
C ALA A 139 3.19 -10.23 7.22
N GLY A 140 4.37 -10.74 7.59
CA GLY A 140 5.65 -10.25 7.07
C GLY A 140 6.04 -8.88 7.62
N VAL A 141 5.62 -8.58 8.85
CA VAL A 141 6.00 -7.37 9.60
C VAL A 141 7.25 -7.69 10.41
N GLY A 142 8.31 -6.92 10.19
CA GLY A 142 9.57 -7.08 10.93
C GLY A 142 9.43 -6.59 12.36
N TYR A 143 10.00 -7.34 13.31
CA TYR A 143 10.01 -6.99 14.72
C TYR A 143 11.29 -7.46 15.40
N ASP A 144 11.66 -6.79 16.47
CA ASP A 144 12.75 -7.17 17.36
C ASP A 144 12.19 -7.83 18.63
N LYS A 145 13.01 -8.63 19.32
CA LYS A 145 12.66 -9.21 20.62
C LYS A 145 13.45 -8.53 21.72
N LEU A 146 12.76 -8.13 22.79
CA LEU A 146 13.36 -7.52 23.97
C LEU A 146 13.01 -8.33 25.22
N TRP A 147 13.92 -8.37 26.19
CA TRP A 147 13.69 -8.99 27.50
C TRP A 147 14.18 -8.06 28.63
N ASP A 148 14.04 -8.50 29.88
CA ASP A 148 14.33 -7.73 31.09
C ASP A 148 15.63 -6.91 31.02
N PRO A 149 16.80 -7.48 30.65
CA PRO A 149 18.05 -6.71 30.62
C PRO A 149 18.02 -5.57 29.60
N GLU A 150 17.47 -5.79 28.41
CA GLU A 150 17.39 -4.80 27.35
C GLU A 150 16.40 -3.68 27.69
N VAL A 151 15.25 -4.03 28.30
CA VAL A 151 14.23 -3.05 28.72
C VAL A 151 14.76 -2.13 29.82
N VAL A 152 15.36 -2.70 30.86
CA VAL A 152 15.91 -1.94 32.00
C VAL A 152 17.13 -1.12 31.57
N GLY A 153 17.91 -1.61 30.60
CA GLY A 153 19.08 -0.95 30.03
C GLY A 153 18.80 0.21 29.07
N ALA A 154 17.56 0.71 29.00
CA ALA A 154 17.12 1.76 28.09
C ALA A 154 17.10 1.37 26.60
N GLY A 155 17.00 0.07 26.29
CA GLY A 155 16.89 -0.45 24.92
C GLY A 155 15.61 0.01 24.19
N LEU A 156 14.61 0.50 24.93
CA LEU A 156 13.41 1.10 24.34
C LEU A 156 13.67 2.43 23.63
N ASN A 157 14.76 3.15 23.93
CA ASN A 157 15.06 4.43 23.29
C ASN A 157 15.43 4.31 21.81
N ALA A 158 15.63 3.08 21.32
CA ALA A 158 15.96 2.80 19.93
C ALA A 158 14.73 2.73 19.01
N TYR A 159 13.52 2.80 19.56
CA TYR A 159 12.24 2.63 18.87
C TYR A 159 11.32 3.83 19.12
#